data_AF-A0A7C4SKA1-F1
#
_entry.id   AF-A0A7C4SKA1-F1
#
_cell.length_a   1.000
_cell.length_b   1.000
_cell.length_c   1.000
_cell.angle_alpha   90.00
_cell.angle_beta   90.00
_cell.angle_gamma   90.00
#
_symmetry.space_group_name_H-M   'P 1'
#
loop_
_entity.id
_entity.type
_entity.pdbx_description
1 polymer ?
#
loop_
_entity_poly.entity_id
_entity_poly.type
_entity_poly.pdbx_seq_one_letter_code
_entity_poly.pdbx_strand_id
1 'polypeptide(L)'
;MRFSRILMSLVVFSLLLAACAAPATPTPTAPPAAPAATPTTAPTETPAPAVKGTIKIATQSPLSGGQAALGEGLKNGAQLAIEQLKGPIEALGFKVELVPFDDQAKPDVGVANAKQIVNDPDILAVVGHLNSGVAIPSSETYKDFDLVMVSPANTNPCITDRGYLTVNRVCGRDDVQGAVGAEFAFNELKVKTAFVIHDKTTYGQGVAEFFRKRFEELGGKVLGFEGTEEKANFDPLITAIQAVNPEVIYFGGIYDQAGVFFKQAREKGVNAIFLGPDGMDSSELAKIAGDALVTGGGMYYTSVAAPPTVYEGAKKFVEDYKAKFGKDPEPFSAQAYDATAIVLKAIEEAIKEAGGNKPTRKAVAEKVRATKDFQGITGVITFDERGDPVKAKYFVIKVISGKPEDWGKNQLVKSLELAPPPFTPELKAACGVK
;
A
#
# COMPACT_ATOMS: atom_id res chain seq x y z
N MET A 1 -32.75 17.29 -47.90
CA MET A 1 -32.52 17.38 -49.37
C MET A 1 -31.00 17.41 -49.57
N ARG A 2 -30.26 16.58 -50.32
CA ARG A 2 -30.43 15.52 -51.34
C ARG A 2 -29.23 14.56 -51.14
N PHE A 3 -29.47 13.26 -50.89
CA PHE A 3 -29.16 12.12 -51.77
C PHE A 3 -27.80 12.07 -52.50
N SER A 4 -26.98 11.04 -52.20
CA SER A 4 -26.69 9.94 -53.14
C SER A 4 -26.00 8.74 -52.47
N ARG A 5 -26.31 7.53 -52.97
CA ARG A 5 -25.87 6.18 -52.56
C ARG A 5 -24.86 5.62 -53.60
N ILE A 6 -24.03 4.64 -53.23
CA ILE A 6 -23.47 3.47 -53.99
C ILE A 6 -22.69 2.65 -52.92
N LEU A 7 -23.01 1.41 -52.47
CA LEU A 7 -23.26 0.06 -53.02
C LEU A 7 -22.01 -0.86 -53.11
N MET A 8 -22.14 -2.08 -52.52
CA MET A 8 -21.49 -3.39 -52.82
C MET A 8 -20.02 -3.63 -52.37
N SER A 9 -19.57 -4.79 -51.85
CA SER A 9 -20.04 -6.19 -51.93
C SER A 9 -19.63 -7.07 -50.73
N LEU A 10 -20.46 -8.07 -50.40
CA LEU A 10 -20.16 -9.27 -49.60
C LEU A 10 -19.49 -10.35 -50.47
N VAL A 11 -18.56 -11.13 -49.92
CA VAL A 11 -18.17 -12.45 -50.44
C VAL A 11 -18.10 -13.47 -49.30
N VAL A 12 -18.80 -14.58 -49.51
CA VAL A 12 -18.96 -15.79 -48.69
C VAL A 12 -17.89 -16.81 -49.10
N PHE A 13 -17.32 -17.58 -48.16
CA PHE A 13 -16.54 -18.77 -48.50
C PHE A 13 -17.01 -19.98 -47.68
N SER A 14 -17.37 -21.04 -48.41
CA SER A 14 -18.05 -22.25 -47.95
C SER A 14 -17.07 -23.39 -47.68
N LEU A 15 -17.41 -24.23 -46.70
CA LEU A 15 -16.82 -25.55 -46.42
C LEU A 15 -17.07 -26.55 -47.57
N LEU A 16 -16.12 -27.47 -47.79
CA LEU A 16 -16.39 -28.80 -48.33
C LEU A 16 -15.39 -29.84 -47.77
N LEU A 17 -15.94 -30.82 -47.04
CA LEU A 17 -15.32 -32.11 -46.72
C LEU A 17 -15.43 -33.05 -47.93
N ALA A 18 -14.40 -33.87 -48.16
CA ALA A 18 -14.56 -35.19 -48.78
C ALA A 18 -13.41 -36.14 -48.37
N ALA A 19 -13.80 -37.31 -47.87
CA ALA A 19 -12.95 -38.44 -47.50
C ALA A 19 -12.72 -39.37 -48.71
N CYS A 20 -11.64 -40.17 -48.69
CA CYS A 20 -11.69 -41.64 -48.85
C CYS A 20 -10.30 -42.32 -48.98
N ALA A 21 -10.15 -43.37 -48.17
CA ALA A 21 -9.55 -44.70 -48.42
C ALA A 21 -8.05 -44.90 -48.74
N ALA A 22 -7.44 -45.76 -47.91
CA ALA A 22 -6.12 -46.35 -48.02
C ALA A 22 -6.06 -47.56 -48.99
N PRO A 23 -4.85 -47.98 -49.39
CA PRO A 23 -4.52 -49.41 -49.17
C PRO A 23 -3.05 -49.73 -48.79
N ALA A 24 -2.96 -50.87 -48.08
CA ALA A 24 -1.91 -51.89 -48.04
C ALA A 24 -0.49 -51.59 -47.52
N THR A 25 -0.20 -52.17 -46.36
CA THR A 25 1.11 -52.48 -45.77
C THR A 25 1.93 -53.52 -46.54
N PRO A 26 3.26 -53.34 -46.64
CA PRO A 26 4.22 -54.43 -46.70
C PRO A 26 5.04 -54.58 -45.40
N THR A 27 5.25 -55.84 -45.04
CA THR A 27 6.00 -56.41 -43.89
C THR A 27 7.49 -56.01 -43.89
N PRO A 28 8.15 -55.88 -42.70
CA PRO A 28 9.45 -55.23 -42.57
C PRO A 28 10.64 -56.15 -42.87
N THR A 29 11.70 -55.58 -43.46
CA THR A 29 13.02 -56.21 -43.57
C THR A 29 13.92 -55.66 -42.47
N ALA A 30 14.51 -56.54 -41.65
CA ALA A 30 15.34 -56.17 -40.51
C ALA A 30 16.74 -55.68 -40.93
N PRO A 31 17.22 -54.52 -40.42
CA PRO A 31 18.63 -54.12 -40.50
C PRO A 31 19.46 -54.62 -39.29
N PRO A 32 20.80 -54.66 -39.41
CA PRO A 32 21.68 -55.42 -38.52
C PRO A 32 21.93 -54.76 -37.16
N ALA A 33 22.29 -55.58 -36.18
CA ALA A 33 22.61 -55.17 -34.81
C ALA A 33 23.78 -54.17 -34.73
N ALA A 34 23.54 -53.06 -34.02
CA ALA A 34 24.54 -52.06 -33.65
C ALA A 34 25.10 -52.33 -32.23
N PRO A 35 26.32 -51.83 -31.91
CA PRO A 35 27.11 -52.29 -30.76
C PRO A 35 26.55 -51.83 -29.41
N ALA A 36 26.81 -52.62 -28.37
CA ALA A 36 26.41 -52.34 -26.99
C ALA A 36 26.95 -51.00 -26.49
N ALA A 37 26.04 -50.10 -26.11
CA ALA A 37 26.36 -48.86 -25.41
C ALA A 37 26.61 -49.16 -23.91
N THR A 38 27.71 -48.62 -23.39
CA THR A 38 28.04 -48.57 -21.97
C THR A 38 26.94 -47.82 -21.19
N PRO A 39 26.54 -48.28 -19.99
CA PRO A 39 25.49 -47.62 -19.23
C PRO A 39 26.01 -46.27 -18.68
N THR A 40 25.54 -45.18 -19.28
CA THR A 40 25.62 -43.83 -18.69
C THR A 40 24.79 -43.83 -17.41
N THR A 41 25.46 -43.62 -16.27
CA THR A 41 24.83 -43.40 -14.98
C THR A 41 23.86 -42.21 -15.08
N ALA A 42 22.58 -42.46 -14.83
CA ALA A 42 21.57 -41.41 -14.72
C ALA A 42 21.98 -40.42 -13.62
N PRO A 43 21.84 -39.10 -13.83
CA PRO A 43 22.05 -38.13 -12.77
C PRO A 43 21.08 -38.45 -11.62
N THR A 44 21.64 -38.62 -10.43
CA THR A 44 20.88 -38.82 -9.20
C THR A 44 19.98 -37.61 -9.00
N GLU A 45 18.68 -37.75 -9.25
CA GLU A 45 17.68 -36.76 -8.85
C GLU A 45 17.79 -36.60 -7.34
N THR A 46 18.31 -35.44 -6.89
CA THR A 46 18.27 -35.08 -5.47
C THR A 46 16.79 -35.01 -5.08
N PRO A 47 16.32 -35.79 -4.11
CA PRO A 47 14.92 -35.78 -3.73
C PRO A 47 14.52 -34.36 -3.35
N ALA A 48 13.45 -33.84 -3.96
CA ALA A 48 12.88 -32.57 -3.53
C ALA A 48 12.54 -32.68 -2.02
N PRO A 49 12.89 -31.67 -1.20
CA PRO A 49 12.65 -31.75 0.23
C PRO A 49 11.17 -32.03 0.51
N ALA A 50 10.90 -32.99 1.40
CA ALA A 50 9.54 -33.34 1.80
C ALA A 50 8.83 -32.10 2.39
N VAL A 51 7.67 -31.77 1.85
CA VAL A 51 6.87 -30.61 2.31
C VAL A 51 6.32 -30.92 3.70
N LYS A 52 6.79 -30.17 4.70
CA LYS A 52 6.42 -30.26 6.13
C LYS A 52 5.10 -29.56 6.46
N GLY A 53 4.63 -28.67 5.58
CA GLY A 53 3.36 -27.96 5.74
C GLY A 53 3.30 -26.67 4.94
N THR A 54 2.26 -25.88 5.18
CA THR A 54 2.04 -24.56 4.58
C THR A 54 2.15 -23.47 5.65
N ILE A 55 2.79 -22.38 5.27
CA ILE A 55 2.82 -21.11 6.02
C ILE A 55 2.11 -20.07 5.17
N LYS A 56 1.13 -19.41 5.75
CA LYS A 56 0.34 -18.38 5.12
C LYS A 56 0.70 -17.02 5.70
N ILE A 57 0.70 -16.01 4.84
CA ILE A 57 0.79 -14.60 5.21
C ILE A 57 -0.50 -13.95 4.73
N ALA A 58 -1.25 -13.36 5.64
CA ALA A 58 -2.45 -12.63 5.26
C ALA A 58 -2.09 -11.22 4.79
N THR A 59 -2.79 -10.71 3.77
CA THR A 59 -2.89 -9.26 3.57
C THR A 59 -4.28 -8.81 3.90
N GLN A 60 -4.41 -7.63 4.52
CA GLN A 60 -5.70 -7.02 4.76
C GLN A 60 -5.67 -5.54 4.38
N SER A 61 -6.52 -5.17 3.43
CA SER A 61 -6.62 -3.83 2.83
C SER A 61 -7.93 -3.68 2.05
N PRO A 62 -8.36 -2.48 1.64
CA PRO A 62 -9.55 -2.33 0.80
C PRO A 62 -9.25 -2.86 -0.61
N LEU A 63 -9.83 -3.98 -0.98
CA LEU A 63 -9.74 -4.56 -2.33
C LEU A 63 -10.98 -4.22 -3.18
N SER A 64 -11.95 -3.51 -2.59
CA SER A 64 -13.13 -2.97 -3.25
C SER A 64 -13.45 -1.57 -2.73
N GLY A 65 -14.39 -0.89 -3.41
CA GLY A 65 -14.77 0.49 -3.09
C GLY A 65 -13.80 1.54 -3.63
N GLY A 66 -13.94 2.79 -3.16
CA GLY A 66 -13.20 3.95 -3.69
C GLY A 66 -11.69 3.89 -3.49
N GLN A 67 -11.23 3.14 -2.47
CA GLN A 67 -9.82 3.02 -2.07
C GLN A 67 -9.12 1.77 -2.64
N ALA A 68 -9.79 1.04 -3.53
CA ALA A 68 -9.31 -0.25 -4.04
C ALA A 68 -7.95 -0.14 -4.74
N ALA A 69 -7.64 0.98 -5.41
CA ALA A 69 -6.37 1.16 -6.11
C ALA A 69 -5.18 1.03 -5.14
N LEU A 70 -5.23 1.72 -3.99
CA LEU A 70 -4.19 1.64 -2.97
C LEU A 70 -4.13 0.26 -2.32
N GLY A 71 -5.28 -0.31 -1.92
CA GLY A 71 -5.28 -1.63 -1.28
C GLY A 71 -4.82 -2.75 -2.21
N GLU A 72 -5.12 -2.68 -3.51
CA GLU A 72 -4.53 -3.58 -4.49
C GLU A 72 -3.01 -3.40 -4.60
N GLY A 73 -2.50 -2.16 -4.54
CA GLY A 73 -1.07 -1.87 -4.51
C GLY A 73 -0.35 -2.58 -3.35
N LEU A 74 -0.91 -2.48 -2.13
CA LEU A 74 -0.41 -3.19 -0.95
C LEU A 74 -0.37 -4.71 -1.17
N LYS A 75 -1.49 -5.30 -1.59
CA LYS A 75 -1.59 -6.74 -1.85
C LYS A 75 -0.58 -7.20 -2.91
N ASN A 76 -0.46 -6.44 -4.01
CA ASN A 76 0.43 -6.79 -5.12
C ASN A 76 1.91 -6.64 -4.72
N GLY A 77 2.27 -5.63 -3.94
CA GLY A 77 3.61 -5.48 -3.37
C GLY A 77 3.99 -6.67 -2.49
N ALA A 78 3.08 -7.10 -1.62
CA ALA A 78 3.26 -8.28 -0.78
C ALA A 78 3.35 -9.58 -1.60
N GLN A 79 2.49 -9.75 -2.60
CA GLN A 79 2.52 -10.90 -3.51
C GLN A 79 3.86 -11.01 -4.23
N LEU A 80 4.37 -9.88 -4.76
CA LEU A 80 5.65 -9.86 -5.46
C LEU A 80 6.82 -10.24 -4.54
N ALA A 81 6.82 -9.74 -3.30
CA ALA A 81 7.83 -10.12 -2.31
C ALA A 81 7.79 -11.62 -1.99
N ILE A 82 6.61 -12.21 -1.77
CA ILE A 82 6.49 -13.65 -1.52
C ILE A 82 7.03 -14.45 -2.71
N GLU A 83 6.65 -14.10 -3.93
CA GLU A 83 7.11 -14.81 -5.13
C GLU A 83 8.64 -14.77 -5.30
N GLN A 84 9.27 -13.67 -4.92
CA GLN A 84 10.71 -13.48 -5.08
C GLN A 84 11.53 -14.01 -3.89
N LEU A 85 10.98 -14.01 -2.68
CA LEU A 85 11.76 -14.17 -1.44
C LEU A 85 11.39 -15.41 -0.62
N LYS A 86 10.41 -16.22 -1.03
CA LYS A 86 10.01 -17.44 -0.29
C LYS A 86 11.00 -18.61 -0.36
N GLY A 87 11.97 -18.58 -1.27
CA GLY A 87 12.88 -19.70 -1.54
C GLY A 87 13.60 -20.28 -0.30
N PRO A 88 14.13 -19.47 0.63
CA PRO A 88 14.73 -19.96 1.86
C PRO A 88 13.76 -20.74 2.76
N ILE A 89 12.48 -20.32 2.84
CA ILE A 89 11.44 -21.02 3.61
C ILE A 89 11.05 -22.34 2.91
N GLU A 90 10.94 -22.32 1.58
CA GLU A 90 10.67 -23.53 0.77
C GLU A 90 11.80 -24.55 0.90
N ALA A 91 13.05 -24.12 0.95
CA ALA A 91 14.21 -24.98 1.21
C ALA A 91 14.17 -25.63 2.61
N LEU A 92 13.50 -25.01 3.58
CA LEU A 92 13.27 -25.57 4.92
C LEU A 92 12.08 -26.56 4.96
N GLY A 93 11.38 -26.72 3.83
CA GLY A 93 10.28 -27.68 3.63
C GLY A 93 8.88 -27.08 3.77
N PHE A 94 8.71 -25.76 3.80
CA PHE A 94 7.40 -25.13 3.94
C PHE A 94 6.95 -24.41 2.68
N LYS A 95 5.71 -24.65 2.24
CA LYS A 95 5.09 -23.82 1.19
C LYS A 95 4.71 -22.47 1.77
N VAL A 96 4.90 -21.40 0.99
CA VAL A 96 4.50 -20.04 1.39
C VAL A 96 3.37 -19.54 0.48
N GLU A 97 2.28 -19.11 1.09
CA GLU A 97 1.08 -18.62 0.39
C GLU A 97 0.64 -17.25 0.91
N LEU A 98 0.19 -16.38 0.01
CA LEU A 98 -0.48 -15.14 0.36
C LEU A 98 -1.99 -15.36 0.44
N VAL A 99 -2.64 -14.85 1.48
CA VAL A 99 -4.10 -14.90 1.63
C VAL A 99 -4.68 -13.49 1.76
N PRO A 100 -5.29 -12.94 0.70
CA PRO A 100 -5.85 -11.59 0.74
C PRO A 100 -7.23 -11.54 1.39
N PHE A 101 -7.46 -10.53 2.23
CA PHE A 101 -8.74 -10.19 2.84
C PHE A 101 -9.13 -8.76 2.47
N ASP A 102 -10.34 -8.58 1.96
CA ASP A 102 -10.92 -7.28 1.65
C ASP A 102 -11.58 -6.69 2.91
N ASP A 103 -11.02 -5.60 3.45
CA ASP A 103 -11.61 -4.88 4.57
C ASP A 103 -12.59 -3.77 4.14
N GLN A 104 -12.69 -3.49 2.83
CA GLN A 104 -13.57 -2.47 2.25
C GLN A 104 -13.39 -1.06 2.84
N ALA A 105 -12.25 -0.78 3.49
CA ALA A 105 -12.01 0.42 4.30
C ALA A 105 -13.02 0.59 5.45
N LYS A 106 -13.56 -0.51 5.98
CA LYS A 106 -14.58 -0.54 7.04
C LYS A 106 -14.06 -1.25 8.30
N PRO A 107 -14.07 -0.59 9.47
CA PRO A 107 -13.53 -1.17 10.71
C PRO A 107 -14.20 -2.48 11.14
N ASP A 108 -15.52 -2.60 11.01
CA ASP A 108 -16.29 -3.79 11.39
C ASP A 108 -15.97 -5.00 10.50
N VAL A 109 -15.84 -4.79 9.19
CA VAL A 109 -15.38 -5.82 8.24
C VAL A 109 -13.95 -6.23 8.56
N GLY A 110 -13.06 -5.28 8.84
CA GLY A 110 -11.68 -5.56 9.22
C GLY A 110 -11.54 -6.39 10.51
N VAL A 111 -12.41 -6.14 11.49
CA VAL A 111 -12.46 -6.96 12.72
C VAL A 111 -12.99 -8.36 12.43
N ALA A 112 -14.02 -8.50 11.58
CA ALA A 112 -14.55 -9.79 11.19
C ALA A 112 -13.50 -10.64 10.46
N ASN A 113 -12.77 -10.04 9.52
CA ASN A 113 -11.64 -10.65 8.84
C ASN A 113 -10.52 -11.00 9.82
N ALA A 114 -10.17 -10.13 10.78
CA ALA A 114 -9.16 -10.42 11.79
C ALA A 114 -9.50 -11.69 12.59
N LYS A 115 -10.77 -11.90 12.94
CA LYS A 115 -11.25 -13.13 13.59
C LYS A 115 -11.09 -14.36 12.69
N GLN A 116 -11.37 -14.24 11.39
CA GLN A 116 -11.15 -15.33 10.44
C GLN A 116 -9.66 -15.65 10.29
N ILE A 117 -8.81 -14.62 10.20
CA ILE A 117 -7.36 -14.74 10.07
C ILE A 117 -6.76 -15.49 11.27
N VAL A 118 -7.11 -15.11 12.50
CA VAL A 118 -6.53 -15.78 13.68
C VAL A 118 -6.99 -17.23 13.84
N ASN A 119 -8.15 -17.61 13.26
CA ASN A 119 -8.67 -18.97 13.28
C ASN A 119 -7.94 -19.93 12.32
N ASP A 120 -7.17 -19.42 11.35
CA ASP A 120 -6.32 -20.25 10.49
C ASP A 120 -4.92 -20.38 11.12
N PRO A 121 -4.55 -21.55 11.69
CA PRO A 121 -3.26 -21.75 12.35
C PRO A 121 -2.07 -21.75 11.36
N ASP A 122 -2.30 -21.77 10.05
CA ASP A 122 -1.26 -21.62 9.04
C ASP A 122 -0.90 -20.15 8.80
N ILE A 123 -1.76 -19.20 9.19
CA ILE A 123 -1.43 -17.78 9.10
C ILE A 123 -0.50 -17.39 10.25
N LEU A 124 0.74 -17.03 9.91
CA LEU A 124 1.78 -16.65 10.87
C LEU A 124 2.03 -15.15 10.96
N ALA A 125 1.57 -14.36 9.99
CA ALA A 125 1.72 -12.92 9.99
C ALA A 125 0.65 -12.24 9.11
N VAL A 126 0.46 -10.95 9.33
CA VAL A 126 -0.38 -10.04 8.54
C VAL A 126 0.48 -8.91 7.97
N VAL A 127 0.35 -8.65 6.67
CA VAL A 127 0.90 -7.45 6.02
C VAL A 127 -0.26 -6.53 5.67
N GLY A 128 -0.28 -5.34 6.27
CA GLY A 128 -1.42 -4.44 6.23
C GLY A 128 -1.50 -3.60 7.50
N HIS A 129 -2.44 -2.68 7.64
CA HIS A 129 -3.52 -2.36 6.72
C HIS A 129 -3.20 -1.09 5.91
N LEU A 130 -4.13 -0.68 5.04
CA LEU A 130 -4.12 0.68 4.48
C LEU A 130 -4.64 1.71 5.51
N ASN A 131 -5.81 1.47 6.09
CA ASN A 131 -6.48 2.46 6.94
C ASN A 131 -6.21 2.24 8.43
N SER A 132 -5.73 3.28 9.12
CA SER A 132 -5.48 3.23 10.57
C SER A 132 -6.74 2.89 11.38
N GLY A 133 -7.91 3.40 10.96
CA GLY A 133 -9.19 3.11 11.59
C GLY A 133 -9.65 1.65 11.47
N VAL A 134 -9.09 0.89 10.54
CA VAL A 134 -9.33 -0.57 10.42
C VAL A 134 -8.26 -1.33 11.21
N ALA A 135 -6.99 -0.95 11.06
CA ALA A 135 -5.87 -1.61 11.73
C ALA A 135 -5.95 -1.58 13.26
N ILE A 136 -6.31 -0.42 13.85
CA ILE A 136 -6.38 -0.27 15.31
C ILE A 136 -7.32 -1.30 15.94
N PRO A 137 -8.61 -1.40 15.55
CA PRO A 137 -9.49 -2.41 16.12
C PRO A 137 -9.16 -3.85 15.66
N SER A 138 -8.69 -4.09 14.43
CA SER A 138 -8.27 -5.43 14.00
C SER A 138 -7.09 -5.97 14.83
N SER A 139 -6.13 -5.12 15.16
CA SER A 139 -4.94 -5.51 15.93
C SER A 139 -5.21 -5.87 17.39
N GLU A 140 -6.35 -5.46 17.97
CA GLU A 140 -6.80 -5.99 19.27
C GLU A 140 -7.00 -7.51 19.21
N THR A 141 -7.56 -8.00 18.10
CA THR A 141 -7.71 -9.45 17.88
C THR A 141 -6.35 -10.10 17.65
N TYR A 142 -5.46 -9.47 16.88
CA TYR A 142 -4.13 -10.05 16.59
C TYR A 142 -3.26 -10.20 17.84
N LYS A 143 -3.29 -9.20 18.72
CA LYS A 143 -2.60 -9.21 20.02
C LYS A 143 -2.93 -10.45 20.84
N ASP A 144 -4.22 -10.79 20.97
CA ASP A 144 -4.66 -11.88 21.85
C ASP A 144 -4.23 -13.28 21.34
N PHE A 145 -3.75 -13.37 20.10
CA PHE A 145 -3.31 -14.61 19.44
C PHE A 145 -1.83 -14.59 19.02
N ASP A 146 -1.05 -13.64 19.56
CA ASP A 146 0.36 -13.40 19.22
C ASP A 146 0.64 -13.23 17.71
N LEU A 147 -0.38 -12.89 16.91
CA LEU A 147 -0.25 -12.79 15.46
C LEU A 147 0.35 -11.44 15.09
N VAL A 148 1.55 -11.43 14.51
CA VAL A 148 2.19 -10.18 14.12
C VAL A 148 1.57 -9.55 12.89
N MET A 149 1.44 -8.23 12.92
CA MET A 149 1.06 -7.35 11.82
C MET A 149 2.23 -6.39 11.54
N VAL A 150 2.60 -6.25 10.26
CA VAL A 150 3.54 -5.24 9.78
C VAL A 150 2.84 -4.34 8.77
N SER A 151 2.65 -3.07 9.14
CA SER A 151 1.93 -2.11 8.30
C SER A 151 2.82 -1.39 7.31
N PRO A 152 2.44 -1.38 6.02
CA PRO A 152 3.11 -0.57 5.01
C PRO A 152 2.66 0.91 5.00
N ALA A 153 1.49 1.23 5.59
CA ALA A 153 0.82 2.52 5.35
C ALA A 153 0.12 3.17 6.57
N ASN A 154 -0.01 2.49 7.71
CA ASN A 154 -0.73 3.07 8.85
C ASN A 154 0.13 4.07 9.64
N THR A 155 -0.17 5.35 9.48
CA THR A 155 0.58 6.46 10.05
C THR A 155 0.06 6.95 11.39
N ASN A 156 -1.15 6.57 11.83
CA ASN A 156 -1.70 7.07 13.09
C ASN A 156 -0.81 6.64 14.28
N PRO A 157 -0.43 7.54 15.20
CA PRO A 157 0.38 7.23 16.39
C PRO A 157 -0.09 6.00 17.18
N CYS A 158 -1.40 5.83 17.35
CA CYS A 158 -1.99 4.76 18.13
C CYS A 158 -1.83 3.36 17.54
N ILE A 159 -1.30 3.23 16.33
CA ILE A 159 -0.92 1.93 15.77
C ILE A 159 0.09 1.25 16.71
N THR A 160 1.19 1.92 17.08
CA THR A 160 2.29 1.35 17.88
C THR A 160 2.37 1.90 19.30
N ASP A 161 1.81 3.07 19.59
CA ASP A 161 1.84 3.64 20.95
C ASP A 161 1.02 2.82 21.95
N ARG A 162 0.20 1.86 21.50
CA ARG A 162 -0.45 0.89 22.39
C ARG A 162 0.51 -0.17 22.96
N GLY A 163 1.75 -0.25 22.47
CA GLY A 163 2.80 -1.09 23.04
C GLY A 163 2.66 -2.59 22.75
N TYR A 164 1.89 -2.98 21.73
CA TYR A 164 1.71 -4.38 21.38
C TYR A 164 2.93 -4.90 20.61
N LEU A 165 3.52 -6.00 21.08
CA LEU A 165 4.61 -6.71 20.40
C LEU A 165 4.22 -7.09 18.95
N THR A 166 2.95 -7.44 18.77
CA THR A 166 2.39 -7.88 17.50
C THR A 166 2.16 -6.77 16.49
N VAL A 167 2.38 -5.48 16.81
CA VAL A 167 2.08 -4.39 15.87
C VAL A 167 3.33 -3.61 15.50
N ASN A 168 3.69 -3.62 14.22
CA ASN A 168 4.85 -2.92 13.68
C ASN A 168 4.45 -2.17 12.41
N ARG A 169 5.22 -1.16 12.00
CA ARG A 169 5.05 -0.48 10.72
C ARG A 169 6.38 -0.10 10.10
N VAL A 170 6.42 -0.02 8.78
CA VAL A 170 7.61 0.40 8.01
C VAL A 170 7.51 1.84 7.49
N CYS A 171 6.44 2.55 7.83
CA CYS A 171 6.17 3.93 7.41
C CYS A 171 6.29 4.93 8.57
N GLY A 172 6.20 6.23 8.25
CA GLY A 172 6.21 7.32 9.22
C GLY A 172 4.91 7.49 10.00
N ARG A 173 4.81 8.60 10.76
CA ARG A 173 3.71 8.89 11.69
C ARG A 173 2.98 10.19 11.38
N ASP A 174 1.68 10.27 11.68
CA ASP A 174 0.85 11.46 11.47
C ASP A 174 1.21 12.62 12.39
N ASP A 175 1.68 12.35 13.62
CA ASP A 175 2.15 13.38 14.55
C ASP A 175 3.45 14.07 14.09
N VAL A 176 4.15 13.47 13.12
CA VAL A 176 5.27 14.08 12.41
C VAL A 176 4.81 14.63 11.05
N GLN A 177 4.08 13.85 10.26
CA GLN A 177 3.64 14.23 8.92
C GLN A 177 2.73 15.47 8.94
N GLY A 178 1.75 15.54 9.85
CA GLY A 178 0.88 16.71 9.97
C GLY A 178 1.68 17.98 10.28
N ALA A 179 2.70 17.86 11.14
CA ALA A 179 3.62 18.96 11.45
C ALA A 179 4.48 19.37 10.24
N VAL A 180 4.99 18.41 9.47
CA VAL A 180 5.72 18.68 8.22
C VAL A 180 4.84 19.46 7.23
N GLY A 181 3.57 19.08 7.07
CA GLY A 181 2.63 19.80 6.21
C GLY A 181 2.39 21.23 6.69
N ALA A 182 2.20 21.44 7.98
CA ALA A 182 2.00 22.76 8.57
C ALA A 182 3.24 23.66 8.43
N GLU A 183 4.42 23.11 8.66
CA GLU A 183 5.68 23.81 8.49
C GLU A 183 5.94 24.19 7.04
N PHE A 184 5.65 23.29 6.10
CA PHE A 184 5.75 23.59 4.68
C PHE A 184 4.80 24.73 4.28
N ALA A 185 3.54 24.65 4.70
CA ALA A 185 2.57 25.71 4.44
C ALA A 185 3.02 27.07 5.00
N PHE A 186 3.36 27.13 6.29
CA PHE A 186 3.66 28.40 6.95
C PHE A 186 5.04 28.97 6.60
N ASN A 187 6.07 28.12 6.55
CA ASN A 187 7.46 28.55 6.38
C ASN A 187 7.91 28.62 4.93
N GLU A 188 7.36 27.81 4.02
CA GLU A 188 7.83 27.74 2.63
C GLU A 188 6.82 28.35 1.66
N LEU A 189 5.55 27.95 1.75
CA LEU A 189 4.47 28.60 0.98
C LEU A 189 4.10 29.99 1.53
N LYS A 190 4.55 30.32 2.75
CA LYS A 190 4.33 31.60 3.44
C LYS A 190 2.85 31.94 3.69
N VAL A 191 1.94 30.97 3.56
CA VAL A 191 0.52 31.18 3.85
C VAL A 191 0.30 31.38 5.35
N LYS A 192 -0.68 32.21 5.70
CA LYS A 192 -1.01 32.58 7.08
C LYS A 192 -2.40 32.13 7.51
N THR A 193 -3.26 31.81 6.55
CA THR A 193 -4.62 31.35 6.80
C THR A 193 -4.87 29.98 6.17
N ALA A 194 -5.41 29.06 6.97
CA ALA A 194 -5.78 27.72 6.53
C ALA A 194 -7.26 27.45 6.80
N PHE A 195 -7.92 26.69 5.94
CA PHE A 195 -9.17 26.02 6.26
C PHE A 195 -8.90 24.52 6.28
N VAL A 196 -9.23 23.85 7.38
CA VAL A 196 -8.88 22.46 7.60
C VAL A 196 -10.16 21.62 7.52
N ILE A 197 -10.12 20.59 6.69
CA ILE A 197 -11.21 19.65 6.46
C ILE A 197 -10.69 18.26 6.85
N HIS A 198 -11.54 17.42 7.42
CA HIS A 198 -11.22 16.01 7.61
C HIS A 198 -12.38 15.08 7.25
N ASP A 199 -12.07 13.84 6.87
CA ASP A 199 -13.04 12.81 6.46
C ASP A 199 -13.73 12.08 7.64
N LYS A 200 -13.53 12.57 8.87
CA LYS A 200 -13.93 11.97 10.16
C LYS A 200 -13.38 10.57 10.46
N THR A 201 -12.52 10.01 9.61
CA THR A 201 -11.85 8.75 9.93
C THR A 201 -10.76 8.99 10.98
N THR A 202 -10.37 7.93 11.70
CA THR A 202 -9.26 7.98 12.67
C THR A 202 -7.95 8.50 12.06
N TYR A 203 -7.72 8.22 10.77
CA TYR A 203 -6.57 8.73 10.04
C TYR A 203 -6.76 10.21 9.68
N GLY A 204 -7.81 10.53 8.90
CA GLY A 204 -7.98 11.86 8.34
C GLY A 204 -8.19 12.94 9.39
N GLN A 205 -8.96 12.64 10.45
CA GLN A 205 -9.10 13.55 11.59
C GLN A 205 -7.79 13.72 12.34
N GLY A 206 -7.08 12.62 12.65
CA GLY A 206 -5.85 12.67 13.43
C GLY A 206 -4.77 13.52 12.77
N VAL A 207 -4.49 13.27 11.48
CA VAL A 207 -3.46 14.04 10.75
C VAL A 207 -3.86 15.51 10.55
N ALA A 208 -5.15 15.79 10.36
CA ALA A 208 -5.67 17.16 10.29
C ALA A 208 -5.53 17.92 11.63
N GLU A 209 -5.72 17.24 12.77
CA GLU A 209 -5.49 17.83 14.09
C GLU A 209 -4.02 18.16 14.33
N PHE A 210 -3.09 17.26 13.95
CA PHE A 210 -1.66 17.53 14.04
C PHE A 210 -1.23 18.69 13.13
N PHE A 211 -1.75 18.77 11.91
CA PHE A 211 -1.56 19.92 11.02
C PHE A 211 -2.07 21.20 11.66
N ARG A 212 -3.35 21.22 12.11
CA ARG A 212 -3.98 22.42 12.72
C ARG A 212 -3.14 22.93 13.87
N LYS A 213 -2.83 22.05 14.83
CA LYS A 213 -2.08 22.40 16.04
C LYS A 213 -0.72 23.00 15.68
N ARG A 214 0.04 22.35 14.79
CA ARG A 214 1.35 22.86 14.40
C ARG A 214 1.26 24.19 13.63
N PHE A 215 0.26 24.34 12.77
CA PHE A 215 0.08 25.58 11.99
C PHE A 215 -0.23 26.77 12.90
N GLU A 216 -1.06 26.57 13.93
CA GLU A 216 -1.37 27.59 14.95
C GLU A 216 -0.16 27.92 15.83
N GLU A 217 0.61 26.91 16.26
CA GLU A 217 1.86 27.12 17.02
C GLU A 217 2.89 27.97 16.27
N LEU A 218 2.93 27.86 14.94
CA LEU A 218 3.79 28.67 14.08
C LEU A 218 3.28 30.12 13.91
N GLY A 219 2.05 30.41 14.36
CA GLY A 219 1.40 31.72 14.23
C GLY A 219 0.44 31.82 13.05
N GLY A 220 0.12 30.71 12.39
CA GLY A 220 -0.95 30.64 11.40
C GLY A 220 -2.33 30.70 12.03
N LYS A 221 -3.36 31.03 11.23
CA LYS A 221 -4.76 31.07 11.66
C LYS A 221 -5.56 30.01 10.92
N VAL A 222 -6.25 29.14 11.66
CA VAL A 222 -7.24 28.22 11.09
C VAL A 222 -8.60 28.88 11.09
N LEU A 223 -9.12 29.18 9.90
CA LEU A 223 -10.38 29.87 9.66
C LEU A 223 -11.61 28.95 9.73
N GLY A 224 -11.37 27.63 9.73
CA GLY A 224 -12.39 26.61 9.91
C GLY A 224 -11.74 25.24 10.10
N PHE A 225 -12.36 24.39 10.93
CA PHE A 225 -11.95 23.01 11.16
C PHE A 225 -13.20 22.13 11.11
N GLU A 226 -13.46 21.54 9.95
CA GLU A 226 -14.74 20.88 9.65
C GLU A 226 -14.56 19.41 9.29
N GLY A 227 -15.40 18.55 9.85
CA GLY A 227 -15.44 17.12 9.54
C GLY A 227 -16.60 16.78 8.62
N THR A 228 -16.38 16.00 7.56
CA THR A 228 -17.44 15.62 6.61
C THR A 228 -17.38 14.15 6.16
N GLU A 229 -18.55 13.52 6.09
CA GLU A 229 -18.75 12.20 5.47
C GLU A 229 -19.37 12.32 4.07
N GLU A 230 -19.67 13.54 3.62
CA GLU A 230 -20.24 13.83 2.31
C GLU A 230 -19.29 13.36 1.20
N LYS A 231 -19.83 12.81 0.11
CA LYS A 231 -19.04 12.24 -0.99
C LYS A 231 -19.35 12.82 -2.36
N ALA A 232 -20.47 13.54 -2.49
CA ALA A 232 -21.03 13.96 -3.75
C ALA A 232 -21.34 15.45 -3.81
N ASN A 233 -21.83 16.07 -2.73
CA ASN A 233 -22.25 17.47 -2.75
C ASN A 233 -21.56 18.31 -1.66
N PHE A 234 -20.44 18.94 -2.01
CA PHE A 234 -19.69 19.77 -1.09
C PHE A 234 -20.12 21.24 -1.07
N ASP A 235 -21.25 21.59 -1.69
CA ASP A 235 -21.72 22.97 -1.83
C ASP A 235 -21.77 23.76 -0.51
N PRO A 236 -22.30 23.21 0.61
CA PRO A 236 -22.33 23.94 1.88
C PRO A 236 -20.93 24.23 2.40
N LEU A 237 -20.02 23.25 2.30
CA LEU A 237 -18.64 23.38 2.77
C LEU A 237 -17.87 24.39 1.91
N ILE A 238 -18.02 24.34 0.59
CA ILE A 238 -17.38 25.29 -0.34
C ILE A 238 -17.89 26.71 -0.08
N THR A 239 -19.18 26.89 0.18
CA THR A 239 -19.76 28.20 0.51
C THR A 239 -19.15 28.77 1.79
N ALA A 240 -18.98 27.95 2.84
CA ALA A 240 -18.32 28.36 4.07
C ALA A 240 -16.85 28.76 3.84
N ILE A 241 -16.14 28.00 3.01
CA ILE A 241 -14.75 28.29 2.62
C ILE A 241 -14.64 29.61 1.87
N GLN A 242 -15.54 29.87 0.91
CA GLN A 242 -15.56 31.14 0.17
C GLN A 242 -15.82 32.35 1.06
N ALA A 243 -16.64 32.20 2.10
CA ALA A 243 -16.96 33.27 3.03
C ALA A 243 -15.74 33.74 3.84
N VAL A 244 -14.78 32.84 4.12
CA VAL A 244 -13.57 33.15 4.89
C VAL A 244 -12.30 33.25 4.04
N ASN A 245 -12.35 32.81 2.78
CA ASN A 245 -11.32 32.93 1.76
C ASN A 245 -9.89 32.60 2.25
N PRO A 246 -9.62 31.33 2.65
CA PRO A 246 -8.31 30.92 3.15
C PRO A 246 -7.26 30.91 2.03
N GLU A 247 -5.99 31.05 2.39
CA GLU A 247 -4.87 30.90 1.45
C GLU A 247 -4.57 29.42 1.13
N VAL A 248 -4.78 28.53 2.09
CA VAL A 248 -4.63 27.07 1.92
C VAL A 248 -5.85 26.33 2.46
N ILE A 249 -6.25 25.27 1.77
CA ILE A 249 -7.20 24.28 2.26
C ILE A 249 -6.44 22.99 2.52
N TYR A 250 -6.40 22.56 3.78
CA TYR A 250 -5.85 21.28 4.17
C TYR A 250 -6.97 20.24 4.23
N PHE A 251 -6.85 19.13 3.50
CA PHE A 251 -7.80 18.03 3.54
C PHE A 251 -7.15 16.77 4.13
N GLY A 252 -7.48 16.46 5.39
CA GLY A 252 -7.09 15.21 6.04
C GLY A 252 -8.04 14.08 5.69
N GLY A 253 -7.64 13.22 4.76
CA GLY A 253 -8.45 12.08 4.32
C GLY A 253 -7.87 11.40 3.11
N ILE A 254 -8.72 10.68 2.36
CA ILE A 254 -8.30 9.89 1.19
C ILE A 254 -8.78 10.52 -0.12
N TYR A 255 -8.02 10.27 -1.19
CA TYR A 255 -8.21 10.84 -2.52
C TYR A 255 -9.61 10.68 -3.12
N ASP A 256 -10.34 9.61 -2.78
CA ASP A 256 -11.63 9.28 -3.39
C ASP A 256 -12.72 10.28 -2.98
N GLN A 257 -12.67 10.79 -1.75
CA GLN A 257 -13.52 11.89 -1.28
C GLN A 257 -12.91 13.25 -1.64
N ALA A 258 -11.60 13.43 -1.40
CA ALA A 258 -10.92 14.71 -1.58
C ALA A 258 -10.93 15.19 -3.04
N GLY A 259 -10.78 14.27 -4.00
CA GLY A 259 -10.79 14.59 -5.43
C GLY A 259 -12.12 15.21 -5.88
N VAL A 260 -13.25 14.69 -5.38
CA VAL A 260 -14.58 15.23 -5.68
C VAL A 260 -14.72 16.64 -5.10
N PHE A 261 -14.27 16.83 -3.86
CA PHE A 261 -14.25 18.15 -3.22
C PHE A 261 -13.36 19.15 -3.97
N PHE A 262 -12.12 18.79 -4.31
CA PHE A 262 -11.18 19.69 -5.01
C PHE A 262 -11.70 20.11 -6.37
N LYS A 263 -12.30 19.19 -7.12
CA LYS A 263 -12.95 19.48 -8.40
C LYS A 263 -14.05 20.53 -8.23
N GLN A 264 -15.00 20.28 -7.33
CA GLN A 264 -16.12 21.20 -7.09
C GLN A 264 -15.65 22.56 -6.55
N ALA A 265 -14.65 22.58 -5.67
CA ALA A 265 -14.10 23.81 -5.14
C ALA A 265 -13.50 24.68 -6.24
N ARG A 266 -12.74 24.09 -7.18
CA ARG A 266 -12.18 24.82 -8.33
C ARG A 266 -13.27 25.26 -9.31
N GLU A 267 -14.23 24.41 -9.63
CA GLU A 267 -15.37 24.75 -10.49
C GLU A 267 -16.18 25.93 -9.93
N LYS A 268 -16.21 26.10 -8.61
CA LYS A 268 -16.84 27.21 -7.90
C LYS A 268 -15.92 28.42 -7.67
N GLY A 269 -14.71 28.42 -8.24
CA GLY A 269 -13.80 29.56 -8.22
C GLY A 269 -12.97 29.71 -6.93
N VAL A 270 -12.89 28.67 -6.08
CA VAL A 270 -11.94 28.67 -4.96
C VAL A 270 -10.52 28.57 -5.52
N ASN A 271 -9.66 29.55 -5.21
CA ASN A 271 -8.27 29.61 -5.70
C ASN A 271 -7.21 29.22 -4.67
N ALA A 272 -7.60 28.92 -3.43
CA ALA A 272 -6.69 28.51 -2.35
C ALA A 272 -5.77 27.35 -2.77
N ILE A 273 -4.55 27.29 -2.23
CA ILE A 273 -3.67 26.13 -2.41
C ILE A 273 -4.35 24.90 -1.79
N PHE A 274 -4.34 23.76 -2.47
CA PHE A 274 -4.74 22.50 -1.85
C PHE A 274 -3.54 21.82 -1.20
N LEU A 275 -3.72 21.34 0.02
CA LEU A 275 -2.72 20.56 0.75
C LEU A 275 -3.39 19.34 1.40
N GLY A 276 -2.70 18.22 1.44
CA GLY A 276 -3.19 17.03 2.15
C GLY A 276 -2.06 16.09 2.57
N PRO A 277 -2.37 15.03 3.31
CA PRO A 277 -1.44 13.98 3.72
C PRO A 277 -1.25 12.91 2.61
N ASP A 278 -0.53 11.84 2.93
CA ASP A 278 -0.26 10.71 2.00
C ASP A 278 -1.50 10.04 1.42
N GLY A 279 -2.67 10.21 2.03
CA GLY A 279 -3.95 9.74 1.50
C GLY A 279 -4.33 10.38 0.16
N MET A 280 -3.67 11.47 -0.22
CA MET A 280 -3.78 12.10 -1.54
C MET A 280 -2.95 11.39 -2.61
N ASP A 281 -1.99 10.54 -2.21
CA ASP A 281 -1.03 9.92 -3.12
C ASP A 281 -1.69 8.74 -3.85
N SER A 282 -2.43 9.02 -4.92
CA SER A 282 -2.91 8.01 -5.85
C SER A 282 -3.17 8.60 -7.23
N SER A 283 -2.87 7.82 -8.27
CA SER A 283 -3.16 8.19 -9.66
C SER A 283 -4.65 8.43 -9.91
N GLU A 284 -5.52 7.78 -9.13
CA GLU A 284 -6.98 7.97 -9.20
C GLU A 284 -7.41 9.37 -8.70
N LEU A 285 -6.61 10.07 -7.88
CA LEU A 285 -6.89 11.46 -7.54
C LEU A 285 -6.90 12.35 -8.79
N ALA A 286 -5.90 12.21 -9.66
CA ALA A 286 -5.83 12.92 -10.93
C ALA A 286 -6.99 12.58 -11.85
N LYS A 287 -7.45 11.32 -11.85
CA LYS A 287 -8.61 10.91 -12.64
C LYS A 287 -9.91 11.57 -12.16
N ILE A 288 -10.08 11.74 -10.85
CA ILE A 288 -11.28 12.35 -10.27
C ILE A 288 -11.27 13.87 -10.44
N ALA A 289 -10.16 14.51 -10.05
CA ALA A 289 -10.06 15.97 -9.94
C ALA A 289 -9.54 16.66 -11.21
N GLY A 290 -8.75 15.95 -12.02
CA GLY A 290 -8.20 16.48 -13.27
C GLY A 290 -7.41 17.77 -13.07
N ASP A 291 -7.65 18.74 -13.95
CA ASP A 291 -6.97 20.04 -13.93
C ASP A 291 -7.24 20.87 -12.66
N ALA A 292 -8.23 20.50 -11.84
CA ALA A 292 -8.46 21.15 -10.54
C ALA A 292 -7.22 21.09 -9.62
N LEU A 293 -6.38 20.07 -9.80
CA LEU A 293 -5.16 19.87 -9.00
C LEU A 293 -4.02 20.82 -9.38
N VAL A 294 -4.02 21.35 -10.61
CA VAL A 294 -2.94 22.19 -11.14
C VAL A 294 -3.36 23.63 -11.44
N THR A 295 -4.65 23.93 -11.33
CA THR A 295 -5.23 25.28 -11.45
C THR A 295 -5.33 25.98 -10.08
N GLY A 296 -5.59 27.30 -10.09
CA GLY A 296 -5.58 28.11 -8.87
C GLY A 296 -4.20 28.13 -8.22
N GLY A 297 -4.14 27.92 -6.91
CA GLY A 297 -2.90 27.74 -6.16
C GLY A 297 -2.18 26.39 -6.38
N GLY A 298 -2.76 25.49 -7.18
CA GLY A 298 -2.28 24.12 -7.36
C GLY A 298 -2.49 23.24 -6.13
N MET A 299 -1.83 22.08 -6.11
CA MET A 299 -1.89 21.10 -5.04
C MET A 299 -0.51 20.61 -4.61
N TYR A 300 -0.35 20.48 -3.30
CA TYR A 300 0.75 19.78 -2.66
C TYR A 300 0.20 18.67 -1.76
N TYR A 301 1.03 17.68 -1.44
CA TYR A 301 0.73 16.74 -0.38
C TYR A 301 2.01 16.33 0.35
N THR A 302 1.90 16.00 1.63
CA THR A 302 2.95 15.29 2.33
C THR A 302 2.82 13.80 2.06
N SER A 303 3.92 13.06 2.10
CA SER A 303 3.84 11.60 2.06
C SER A 303 4.87 10.90 2.93
N VAL A 304 4.52 9.75 3.50
CA VAL A 304 5.46 8.78 4.11
C VAL A 304 5.97 7.76 3.09
N ALA A 305 5.46 7.84 1.86
CA ALA A 305 5.93 7.08 0.72
C ALA A 305 6.54 8.03 -0.31
N ALA A 306 7.69 7.62 -0.85
CA ALA A 306 8.26 8.30 -1.99
C ALA A 306 7.78 7.62 -3.28
N PRO A 307 7.75 8.33 -4.41
CA PRO A 307 7.63 7.69 -5.71
C PRO A 307 8.68 6.57 -5.83
N PRO A 308 8.32 5.35 -6.28
CA PRO A 308 9.28 4.24 -6.34
C PRO A 308 10.58 4.59 -7.08
N THR A 309 10.51 5.50 -8.06
CA THR A 309 11.65 5.98 -8.85
C THR A 309 12.73 6.71 -8.06
N VAL A 310 12.44 7.22 -6.85
CA VAL A 310 13.46 7.90 -6.03
C VAL A 310 14.25 6.96 -5.13
N TYR A 311 13.83 5.70 -4.99
CA TYR A 311 14.54 4.73 -4.18
C TYR A 311 15.62 4.03 -5.01
N GLU A 312 16.85 4.03 -4.48
CA GLU A 312 17.95 3.28 -5.07
C GLU A 312 17.59 1.78 -5.13
N GLY A 313 17.74 1.15 -6.29
CA GLY A 313 17.39 -0.27 -6.49
C GLY A 313 15.90 -0.54 -6.76
N ALA A 314 14.99 0.42 -6.58
CA ALA A 314 13.57 0.22 -6.86
C ALA A 314 13.22 0.12 -8.36
N LYS A 315 14.14 0.47 -9.26
CA LYS A 315 13.96 0.28 -10.71
C LYS A 315 13.56 -1.16 -11.04
N LYS A 316 14.27 -2.14 -10.46
CA LYS A 316 13.95 -3.56 -10.66
C LYS A 316 12.57 -3.90 -10.11
N PHE A 317 12.21 -3.38 -8.93
CA PHE A 317 10.88 -3.56 -8.36
C PHE A 317 9.78 -3.03 -9.29
N VAL A 318 9.93 -1.82 -9.83
CA VAL A 318 8.96 -1.22 -10.76
C VAL A 318 8.82 -2.07 -12.02
N GLU A 319 9.94 -2.51 -12.60
CA GLU A 319 9.95 -3.37 -13.79
C GLU A 319 9.28 -4.72 -13.53
N ASP A 320 9.64 -5.40 -12.45
CA ASP A 320 9.06 -6.70 -12.08
C ASP A 320 7.58 -6.58 -11.74
N TYR A 321 7.19 -5.52 -11.01
CA TYR A 321 5.79 -5.23 -10.66
C TYR A 321 4.97 -5.00 -11.93
N LYS A 322 5.46 -4.17 -12.85
CA LYS A 322 4.78 -3.89 -14.12
C LYS A 322 4.67 -5.15 -14.98
N ALA A 323 5.73 -5.95 -15.05
CA ALA A 323 5.73 -7.21 -15.78
C ALA A 323 4.71 -8.21 -15.21
N LYS A 324 4.55 -8.24 -13.89
CA LYS A 324 3.63 -9.16 -13.20
C LYS A 324 2.17 -8.71 -13.27
N PHE A 325 1.90 -7.43 -13.05
CA PHE A 325 0.54 -6.91 -12.82
C PHE A 325 0.00 -6.05 -13.97
N GLY A 326 0.82 -5.74 -14.98
CA GLY A 326 0.42 -4.97 -16.17
C GLY A 326 0.17 -3.48 -15.91
N LYS A 327 0.51 -2.98 -14.72
CA LYS A 327 0.34 -1.58 -14.30
C LYS A 327 1.52 -1.14 -13.44
N ASP A 328 1.74 0.18 -13.38
CA ASP A 328 2.75 0.75 -12.50
C ASP A 328 2.35 0.59 -11.02
N PRO A 329 3.31 0.53 -10.08
CA PRO A 329 2.99 0.41 -8.67
C PRO A 329 2.24 1.64 -8.15
N GLU A 330 1.16 1.41 -7.42
CA GLU A 330 0.51 2.46 -6.61
C GLU A 330 1.39 2.79 -5.39
N PRO A 331 1.21 3.96 -4.77
CA PRO A 331 1.88 4.30 -3.51
C PRO A 331 1.70 3.21 -2.45
N PHE A 332 2.69 3.09 -1.56
CA PHE A 332 2.82 2.02 -0.55
C PHE A 332 3.10 0.59 -1.06
N SER A 333 3.10 0.34 -2.37
CA SER A 333 3.42 -1.00 -2.91
C SER A 333 4.85 -1.44 -2.55
N ALA A 334 5.81 -0.52 -2.58
CA ALA A 334 7.20 -0.80 -2.20
C ALA A 334 7.35 -1.05 -0.68
N GLN A 335 6.62 -0.30 0.16
CA GLN A 335 6.55 -0.53 1.59
C GLN A 335 5.91 -1.89 1.91
N ALA A 336 4.89 -2.30 1.17
CA ALA A 336 4.28 -3.62 1.32
C ALA A 336 5.25 -4.74 0.94
N TYR A 337 6.08 -4.52 -0.08
CA TYR A 337 7.17 -5.42 -0.42
C TYR A 337 8.15 -5.55 0.76
N ASP A 338 8.64 -4.44 1.30
CA ASP A 338 9.59 -4.44 2.43
C ASP A 338 9.01 -5.04 3.71
N ALA A 339 7.76 -4.69 4.06
CA ALA A 339 7.04 -5.28 5.18
C ALA A 339 6.94 -6.80 5.05
N THR A 340 6.67 -7.30 3.85
CA THR A 340 6.59 -8.73 3.56
C THR A 340 7.97 -9.39 3.61
N ALA A 341 9.01 -8.71 3.12
CA ALA A 341 10.38 -9.20 3.17
C ALA A 341 10.88 -9.36 4.63
N ILE A 342 10.54 -8.42 5.51
CA ILE A 342 10.80 -8.51 6.96
C ILE A 342 10.06 -9.71 7.56
N VAL A 343 8.77 -9.88 7.24
CA VAL A 343 7.97 -11.02 7.71
C VAL A 343 8.56 -12.35 7.26
N LEU A 344 8.95 -12.48 5.99
CA LEU A 344 9.54 -13.72 5.46
C LEU A 344 10.86 -14.03 6.15
N LYS A 345 11.73 -13.04 6.35
CA LYS A 345 12.99 -13.22 7.07
C LYS A 345 12.76 -13.64 8.52
N ALA A 346 11.81 -13.01 9.20
CA ALA A 346 11.44 -13.36 10.57
C ALA A 346 10.90 -14.80 10.67
N ILE A 347 10.08 -15.23 9.72
CA ILE A 347 9.58 -16.61 9.64
C ILE A 347 10.73 -17.59 9.40
N GLU A 348 11.63 -17.29 8.47
CA GLU A 348 12.80 -18.13 8.19
C GLU A 348 13.68 -18.31 9.44
N GLU A 349 13.99 -17.23 10.14
CA GLU A 349 14.77 -17.26 11.38
C GLU A 349 14.05 -18.03 12.48
N ALA A 350 12.73 -17.86 12.62
CA ALA A 350 11.93 -18.59 13.60
C ALA A 350 11.86 -20.10 13.30
N ILE A 351 11.77 -20.51 12.01
CA ILE A 351 11.85 -21.92 11.62
C ILE A 351 13.20 -22.52 12.03
N LYS A 352 14.31 -21.80 11.76
CA LYS A 352 15.65 -22.25 12.13
C LYS A 352 15.81 -22.42 13.64
N GLU A 353 15.31 -21.46 14.42
CA GLU A 353 15.31 -21.54 15.88
C GLU A 353 14.45 -22.69 16.41
N ALA A 354 13.34 -23.00 15.75
CA ALA A 354 12.49 -24.15 16.06
C ALA A 354 13.05 -25.51 15.59
N GLY A 355 14.33 -25.59 15.21
CA GLY A 355 14.97 -26.82 14.74
C GLY A 355 14.44 -27.30 13.38
N GLY A 356 13.97 -26.40 12.53
CA GLY A 356 13.39 -26.72 11.22
C GLY A 356 11.91 -27.12 11.25
N ASN A 357 11.23 -26.94 12.40
CA ASN A 357 9.80 -27.13 12.55
C ASN A 357 9.03 -25.84 12.29
N LYS A 358 7.69 -25.94 12.13
CA LYS A 358 6.83 -24.77 11.97
C LYS A 358 6.89 -23.92 13.25
N PRO A 359 7.21 -22.61 13.17
CA PRO A 359 7.34 -21.76 14.34
C PRO A 359 5.97 -21.35 14.88
N THR A 360 5.95 -20.87 16.13
CA THR A 360 4.77 -20.25 16.73
C THR A 360 4.62 -18.81 16.22
N ARG A 361 3.40 -18.27 16.26
CA ARG A 361 3.14 -16.86 15.94
C ARG A 361 3.96 -15.90 16.81
N LYS A 362 4.06 -16.19 18.11
CA LYS A 362 4.88 -15.42 19.05
C LYS A 362 6.36 -15.36 18.65
N ALA A 363 6.95 -16.49 18.25
CA ALA A 363 8.35 -16.51 17.80
C ALA A 363 8.54 -15.62 16.56
N VAL A 364 7.58 -15.66 15.61
CA VAL A 364 7.61 -14.77 14.44
C VAL A 364 7.47 -13.30 14.87
N ALA A 365 6.57 -12.98 15.80
CA ALA A 365 6.39 -11.61 16.31
C ALA A 365 7.66 -11.04 16.97
N GLU A 366 8.34 -11.85 17.77
CA GLU A 366 9.61 -11.48 18.41
C GLU A 366 10.71 -11.23 17.38
N LYS A 367 10.82 -12.08 16.34
CA LYS A 367 11.77 -11.87 15.23
C LYS A 367 11.46 -10.63 14.41
N VAL A 368 10.19 -10.36 14.11
CA VAL A 368 9.78 -9.12 13.43
C VAL A 368 10.19 -7.90 14.27
N ARG A 369 9.83 -7.84 15.57
CA ARG A 369 10.20 -6.72 16.45
C ARG A 369 11.72 -6.54 16.56
N ALA A 370 12.49 -7.62 16.52
CA ALA A 370 13.95 -7.60 16.60
C ALA A 370 14.65 -7.14 15.30
N THR A 371 13.92 -6.73 14.27
CA THR A 371 14.48 -6.27 12.99
C THR A 371 15.45 -5.11 13.18
N LYS A 372 16.69 -5.30 12.72
CA LYS A 372 17.76 -4.30 12.73
C LYS A 372 18.50 -4.28 11.40
N ASP A 373 18.82 -3.08 10.94
CA ASP A 373 19.61 -2.79 9.74
C ASP A 373 19.14 -3.55 8.49
N PHE A 374 17.83 -3.80 8.41
CA PHE A 374 17.24 -4.52 7.29
C PHE A 374 17.30 -3.66 6.03
N GLN A 375 17.95 -4.18 4.99
CA GLN A 375 18.11 -3.48 3.72
C GLN A 375 16.85 -3.66 2.87
N GLY A 376 15.89 -2.74 3.01
CA GLY A 376 14.68 -2.69 2.20
C GLY A 376 14.86 -1.83 0.94
N ILE A 377 13.91 -1.94 0.02
CA ILE A 377 13.82 -1.08 -1.18
C ILE A 377 13.61 0.38 -0.77
N THR A 378 12.80 0.61 0.27
CA THR A 378 12.43 1.96 0.73
C THR A 378 13.47 2.59 1.65
N GLY A 379 14.49 1.83 2.04
CA GLY A 379 15.60 2.24 2.88
C GLY A 379 15.97 1.20 3.93
N VAL A 380 16.88 1.57 4.82
CA VAL A 380 17.28 0.73 5.95
C VAL A 380 16.21 0.80 7.04
N ILE A 381 15.74 -0.36 7.50
CA ILE A 381 14.69 -0.48 8.51
C ILE A 381 15.26 -1.12 9.77
N THR A 382 15.13 -0.39 10.87
CA THR A 382 15.36 -0.85 12.25
C THR A 382 14.15 -0.45 13.06
N PHE A 383 13.52 -1.40 13.75
CA PHE A 383 12.39 -1.08 14.63
C PHE A 383 12.86 -0.66 16.03
N ASP A 384 12.18 0.33 16.58
CA ASP A 384 12.27 0.71 17.98
C ASP A 384 11.48 -0.28 18.87
N GLU A 385 11.50 -0.04 20.18
CA GLU A 385 10.79 -0.88 21.15
C GLU A 385 9.27 -0.90 20.99
N ARG A 386 8.67 0.05 20.25
CA ARG A 386 7.23 0.12 19.96
C ARG A 386 6.84 -0.52 18.64
N GLY A 387 7.79 -0.72 17.73
CA GLY A 387 7.56 -1.24 16.39
C GLY A 387 7.47 -0.14 15.32
N ASP A 388 7.94 1.07 15.64
CA ASP A 388 8.17 2.14 14.67
C ASP A 388 9.57 2.03 14.09
N PRO A 389 9.80 2.47 12.84
CA PRO A 389 11.16 2.62 12.37
C PRO A 389 11.86 3.73 13.19
N VAL A 390 13.11 3.52 13.59
CA VAL A 390 13.89 4.52 14.36
C VAL A 390 14.05 5.86 13.64
N LYS A 391 13.93 5.84 12.31
CA LYS A 391 13.80 7.00 11.44
C LYS A 391 12.84 6.67 10.31
N ALA A 392 11.98 7.60 9.96
CA ALA A 392 11.13 7.51 8.79
C ALA A 392 11.40 8.68 7.84
N LYS A 393 11.16 8.46 6.55
CA LYS A 393 11.22 9.52 5.55
C LYS A 393 9.86 10.18 5.39
N TYR A 394 9.88 11.49 5.21
CA TYR A 394 8.71 12.32 4.95
C TYR A 394 9.01 13.20 3.74
N PHE A 395 8.04 13.29 2.84
CA PHE A 395 8.18 14.00 1.58
C PHE A 395 7.15 15.11 1.50
N VAL A 396 7.47 16.17 0.78
CA VAL A 396 6.48 17.13 0.26
C VAL A 396 6.54 17.03 -1.25
N ILE A 397 5.39 16.79 -1.86
CA ILE A 397 5.26 16.54 -3.29
C ILE A 397 4.29 17.55 -3.88
N LYS A 398 4.65 18.13 -5.02
CA LYS A 398 3.79 19.02 -5.80
C LYS A 398 3.16 18.26 -6.96
N VAL A 399 1.85 18.37 -7.10
CA VAL A 399 1.15 17.84 -8.26
C VAL A 399 1.43 18.73 -9.47
N ILE A 400 1.94 18.13 -10.56
CA ILE A 400 2.33 18.88 -11.77
C ILE A 400 1.45 18.58 -12.98
N SER A 401 0.58 17.57 -12.90
CA SER A 401 -0.31 17.16 -13.98
C SER A 401 -1.65 16.71 -13.42
N GLY A 402 -2.74 17.06 -14.11
CA GLY A 402 -4.08 16.54 -13.83
C GLY A 402 -4.34 15.16 -14.46
N LYS A 403 -3.30 14.49 -14.99
CA LYS A 403 -3.41 13.22 -15.71
C LYS A 403 -2.86 12.04 -14.91
N PRO A 404 -3.59 10.91 -14.80
CA PRO A 404 -3.14 9.74 -14.04
C PRO A 404 -1.78 9.18 -14.50
N GLU A 405 -1.52 9.16 -15.81
CA GLU A 405 -0.28 8.62 -16.40
C GLU A 405 0.99 9.42 -16.02
N ASP A 406 0.81 10.65 -15.52
CA ASP A 406 1.90 11.52 -15.08
C ASP A 406 2.06 11.52 -13.54
N TRP A 407 1.23 10.79 -12.79
CA TRP A 407 1.24 10.83 -11.32
C TRP A 407 2.62 10.54 -10.72
N GLY A 408 3.30 9.50 -11.22
CA GLY A 408 4.66 9.14 -10.79
C GLY A 408 5.76 10.15 -11.15
N LYS A 409 5.42 11.22 -11.88
CA LYS A 409 6.34 12.32 -12.24
C LYS A 409 6.13 13.55 -11.37
N ASN A 410 5.21 13.52 -10.40
CA ASN A 410 4.99 14.61 -9.46
C ASN A 410 6.30 15.05 -8.81
N GLN A 411 6.45 16.35 -8.62
CA GLN A 411 7.72 16.95 -8.25
C GLN A 411 7.97 16.75 -6.75
N LEU A 412 9.06 16.08 -6.40
CA LEU A 412 9.56 16.06 -5.03
C LEU A 412 10.10 17.45 -4.66
N VAL A 413 9.40 18.14 -3.76
CA VAL A 413 9.77 19.49 -3.29
C VAL A 413 10.73 19.40 -2.11
N LYS A 414 10.47 18.47 -1.19
CA LYS A 414 11.23 18.31 0.04
C LYS A 414 11.31 16.85 0.45
N SER A 415 12.44 16.47 1.03
CA SER A 415 12.66 15.16 1.66
C SER A 415 13.25 15.40 3.05
N LEU A 416 12.69 14.72 4.03
CA LEU A 416 13.06 14.80 5.44
C LEU A 416 13.24 13.38 5.96
N GLU A 417 14.18 13.19 6.87
CA GLU A 417 14.33 11.94 7.63
C GLU A 417 14.26 12.28 9.11
N LEU A 418 13.21 11.82 9.78
CA LEU A 418 12.87 12.22 11.14
C LEU A 418 12.61 10.99 12.00
N ALA A 419 13.08 11.03 13.24
CA ALA A 419 12.75 10.03 14.25
C ALA A 419 11.31 10.22 14.74
N PRO A 420 10.64 9.14 15.17
CA PRO A 420 9.34 9.26 15.84
C PRO A 420 9.49 10.06 17.15
N PRO A 421 8.43 10.76 17.61
CA PRO A 421 8.46 11.41 18.92
C PRO A 421 8.75 10.40 20.04
N PRO A 422 9.35 10.85 21.16
CA PRO A 422 9.65 9.98 22.30
C PRO A 422 8.42 9.19 22.76
N PHE A 423 8.61 7.94 23.17
CA PHE A 423 7.52 7.14 23.71
C PHE A 423 7.18 7.60 25.13
N THR A 424 6.06 8.29 25.30
CA THR A 424 5.66 8.81 26.61
C THR A 424 4.38 8.12 27.13
N PRO A 425 4.20 8.02 28.46
CA PRO A 425 2.95 7.53 29.05
C PRO A 425 1.72 8.32 28.61
N GLU A 426 1.85 9.62 28.36
CA GLU A 426 0.76 10.48 27.90
C GLU A 426 0.25 10.06 26.51
N LEU A 427 1.16 9.67 25.60
CA LEU A 427 0.80 9.16 24.28
C LEU A 427 0.08 7.80 24.37
N LYS A 428 0.50 6.92 25.30
CA LYS A 428 -0.21 5.66 25.58
C LYS A 428 -1.65 5.90 26.04
N ALA A 429 -1.81 6.81 26.99
CA ALA A 429 -3.11 7.16 27.54
C ALA A 429 -4.05 7.76 26.48
N ALA A 430 -3.51 8.60 25.58
CA ALA A 430 -4.26 9.14 24.44
C ALA A 430 -4.79 8.06 23.48
N CYS A 431 -4.12 6.91 23.43
CA CYS A 431 -4.50 5.75 22.62
C CYS A 431 -5.36 4.72 23.38
N GLY A 432 -5.87 5.08 24.56
CA GLY A 432 -6.78 4.22 25.34
C GLY A 432 -6.09 3.08 26.10
N VAL A 433 -4.76 3.10 26.22
CA VAL A 433 -4.02 2.16 27.07
C VAL A 433 -3.89 2.74 28.46
N LYS A 434 -4.41 2.02 29.46
CA LYS A 434 -4.36 2.39 30.88
C LYS A 434 -3.01 2.09 31.51
#